data_AF-A0A5S5CSA9-F1
#
_entry.id   AF-A0A5S5CSA9-F1
#
_cell.length_a   1.000
_cell.length_b   1.000
_cell.length_c   1.000
_cell.angle_alpha   90.00
_cell.angle_beta   90.00
_cell.angle_gamma   90.00
#
_symmetry.space_group_name_H-M   'P 1'
#
loop_
_entity.id
_entity.type
_entity.pdbx_description
1 polymer ?
#
loop_
_entity_poly.entity_id
_entity_poly.type
_entity_poly.pdbx_seq_one_letter_code
_entity_poly.pdbx_strand_id
1 'polypeptide(L)'
;MIPGRPVLRDLRPAPPRPARVLLGAALVAAAVVTGCGRSVDGVPTAAPPSGRPSTPAELERLVVEEVPSGLPRVPDDELDPPAGEKRLEDVAGYAPDPARELEVLESYGYRFGWERFWGRETGPMTGVFVDQFEQRAGAGAYAEALARNDAELYAGVLSDDPPELPANCRLLTVEAPVPEAGLVDPAAFAWCWHGVFSVSVTAMAGTTDDALQEVGAVLERQLALLPPA
;
A
#
# COMPACT_ATOMS: atom_id res chain seq x y z
N MET A 1 11.10 19.36 4.10
CA MET A 1 10.06 18.81 3.20
C MET A 1 10.25 17.32 3.28
N ILE A 2 9.30 16.64 3.91
CA ILE A 2 9.34 15.18 4.08
C ILE A 2 8.88 14.57 2.77
N PRO A 3 9.43 13.42 2.33
CA PRO A 3 8.93 12.75 1.15
C PRO A 3 7.44 12.47 1.38
N GLY A 4 6.62 13.31 0.76
CA GLY A 4 5.17 13.20 0.85
C GLY A 4 4.75 11.90 0.20
N ARG A 5 3.60 11.39 0.63
CA ARG A 5 3.00 10.23 -0.03
C ARG A 5 2.77 10.58 -1.50
N PRO A 6 3.24 9.74 -2.42
CA PRO A 6 3.14 10.04 -3.83
C PRO A 6 1.75 9.82 -4.39
N VAL A 7 1.57 10.46 -5.53
CA VAL A 7 0.31 10.71 -6.22
C VAL A 7 -0.03 9.55 -7.14
N LEU A 8 -1.27 9.09 -7.11
CA LEU A 8 -1.81 8.24 -8.17
C LEU A 8 -2.08 9.06 -9.45
N ARG A 9 -1.33 8.77 -10.53
CA ARG A 9 -1.54 9.37 -11.85
C ARG A 9 -1.65 8.31 -12.95
N ASP A 10 -2.65 8.52 -13.81
CA ASP A 10 -2.97 7.81 -15.05
C ASP A 10 -3.04 6.27 -15.08
N LEU A 11 -4.29 5.76 -15.10
CA LEU A 11 -4.69 4.73 -16.05
C LEU A 11 -5.86 5.25 -16.88
N ARG A 12 -5.64 5.47 -18.18
CA ARG A 12 -6.74 5.60 -19.14
C ARG A 12 -7.47 4.26 -19.22
N PRO A 13 -8.78 4.20 -18.94
CA PRO A 13 -9.56 3.03 -19.31
C PRO A 13 -9.57 2.92 -20.84
N ALA A 14 -9.16 1.75 -21.35
CA ALA A 14 -9.30 1.44 -22.77
C ALA A 14 -10.78 1.55 -23.16
N PRO A 15 -11.12 2.18 -24.31
CA PRO A 15 -12.51 2.29 -24.73
C PRO A 15 -13.09 0.89 -25.02
N PRO A 16 -14.33 0.60 -24.59
CA PRO A 16 -14.97 -0.66 -24.96
C PRO A 16 -15.23 -0.68 -26.46
N ARG A 17 -14.68 -1.69 -27.14
CA ARG A 17 -15.06 -2.02 -28.52
C ARG A 17 -16.48 -2.58 -28.53
N PRO A 18 -17.42 -2.04 -29.32
CA PRO A 18 -18.72 -2.67 -29.51
C PRO A 18 -18.59 -3.77 -30.56
N ALA A 19 -18.89 -5.01 -30.19
CA ALA A 19 -19.14 -6.08 -31.15
C ALA A 19 -20.47 -6.76 -30.81
N ARG A 20 -21.52 -6.32 -31.53
CA ARG A 20 -22.78 -7.05 -31.68
C ARG A 20 -22.55 -8.25 -32.59
N VAL A 21 -22.65 -9.46 -32.03
CA VAL A 21 -23.01 -10.70 -32.75
C VAL A 21 -23.93 -11.47 -31.79
N LEU A 22 -25.24 -11.21 -31.82
CA LEU A 22 -26.24 -12.06 -32.50
C LEU A 22 -26.10 -13.57 -32.21
N LEU A 23 -26.97 -14.02 -31.31
CA LEU A 23 -27.85 -15.19 -31.48
C LEU A 23 -27.19 -16.57 -31.73
N GLY A 24 -27.12 -17.41 -30.68
CA GLY A 24 -27.02 -18.86 -30.89
C GLY A 24 -26.28 -19.66 -29.83
N ALA A 25 -26.72 -19.67 -28.56
CA ALA A 25 -26.31 -20.71 -27.60
C ALA A 25 -27.26 -20.85 -26.40
N ALA A 26 -28.58 -20.77 -26.63
CA ALA A 26 -29.60 -21.00 -25.59
C ALA A 26 -29.90 -22.50 -25.32
N LEU A 27 -28.95 -23.40 -25.57
CA LEU A 27 -29.16 -24.86 -25.49
C LEU A 27 -27.99 -25.64 -24.86
N VAL A 28 -27.17 -24.97 -24.04
CA VAL A 28 -26.16 -25.59 -23.14
C VAL A 28 -26.29 -24.99 -21.73
N ALA A 29 -27.53 -24.79 -21.26
CA ALA A 29 -27.82 -24.15 -19.97
C ALA A 29 -28.48 -25.08 -18.93
N ALA A 30 -28.46 -26.41 -19.14
CA ALA A 30 -29.20 -27.34 -18.28
C ALA A 30 -28.38 -28.52 -17.69
N ALA A 31 -27.04 -28.55 -17.82
CA ALA A 31 -26.26 -29.74 -17.42
C ALA A 31 -25.02 -29.49 -16.54
N VAL A 32 -24.82 -28.31 -15.95
CA VAL A 32 -23.66 -28.05 -15.07
C VAL A 32 -24.03 -27.26 -13.80
N VAL A 33 -25.16 -27.61 -13.18
CA VAL A 33 -25.49 -27.18 -11.81
C VAL A 33 -25.45 -28.39 -10.87
N THR A 34 -24.38 -29.17 -10.93
CA THR A 34 -23.95 -29.99 -9.79
C THR A 34 -23.03 -29.13 -8.95
N GLY A 35 -23.62 -28.15 -8.26
CA GLY A 35 -22.90 -27.28 -7.33
C GLY A 35 -22.28 -28.13 -6.22
N CYS A 36 -20.98 -27.98 -6.04
CA CYS A 36 -20.16 -28.54 -4.96
C CYS A 36 -20.58 -27.99 -3.59
N GLY A 37 -21.77 -28.32 -3.12
CA GLY A 37 -22.18 -28.09 -1.73
C GLY A 37 -21.89 -29.34 -0.91
N ARG A 38 -20.74 -29.39 -0.23
CA ARG A 38 -20.57 -30.35 0.88
C ARG A 38 -21.44 -29.85 2.03
N SER A 39 -22.49 -30.58 2.37
CA SER A 39 -23.18 -30.41 3.65
C SER A 39 -22.17 -30.74 4.75
N VAL A 40 -21.86 -29.75 5.58
CA VAL A 40 -21.05 -29.96 6.79
C VAL A 40 -22.03 -30.10 7.94
N ASP A 41 -22.03 -31.25 8.60
CA ASP A 41 -22.77 -31.41 9.85
C ASP A 41 -22.13 -30.52 10.92
N GLY A 42 -22.86 -29.51 11.37
CA GLY A 42 -22.40 -28.58 12.39
C GLY A 42 -23.44 -27.50 12.67
N VAL A 43 -23.58 -27.13 13.95
CA VAL A 43 -24.34 -25.94 14.33
C VAL A 43 -23.58 -24.72 13.81
N PRO A 44 -24.22 -23.77 13.08
CA PRO A 44 -23.58 -22.54 12.67
C PRO A 44 -22.99 -21.84 13.90
N THR A 45 -21.67 -21.93 14.04
CA THR A 45 -20.94 -21.23 15.09
C THR A 45 -20.46 -19.95 14.44
N ALA A 46 -20.75 -18.81 15.06
CA ALA A 46 -20.27 -17.53 14.56
C ALA A 46 -18.76 -17.61 14.32
N ALA A 47 -18.31 -17.18 13.14
CA ALA A 47 -16.88 -17.02 12.90
C ALA A 47 -16.32 -16.12 14.01
N PRO A 48 -15.13 -16.42 14.56
CA PRO A 48 -14.50 -15.52 15.51
C PRO A 48 -14.42 -14.12 14.88
N PRO A 49 -14.57 -13.05 15.68
CA PRO A 49 -14.43 -11.69 15.17
C PRO A 49 -13.12 -11.61 14.40
N SER A 50 -13.17 -11.06 13.18
CA SER A 50 -11.96 -10.90 12.39
C SER A 50 -10.95 -10.12 13.23
N GLY A 51 -9.71 -10.61 13.31
CA GLY A 51 -8.60 -9.85 13.95
C GLY A 51 -8.25 -8.57 13.20
N ARG A 52 -9.13 -8.13 12.30
CA ARG A 52 -9.01 -6.99 11.41
C ARG A 52 -9.44 -5.74 12.18
N PRO A 53 -8.58 -4.72 12.25
CA PRO A 53 -8.93 -3.41 12.78
C PRO A 53 -10.21 -2.86 12.15
N SER A 54 -11.11 -2.36 12.99
CA SER A 54 -12.39 -1.78 12.63
C SER A 54 -12.36 -0.26 12.57
N THR A 55 -11.36 0.35 13.23
CA THR A 55 -11.12 1.80 13.25
C THR A 55 -9.66 2.13 12.94
N PRO A 56 -9.36 3.36 12.49
CA PRO A 56 -7.98 3.75 12.17
C PRO A 56 -7.07 3.74 13.41
N ALA A 57 -7.56 4.16 14.57
CA ALA A 57 -6.81 4.10 15.84
C ALA A 57 -6.39 2.67 16.24
N GLU A 58 -7.08 1.63 15.74
CA GLU A 58 -6.65 0.25 15.95
C GLU A 58 -5.46 -0.15 15.05
N LEU A 59 -5.22 0.55 13.93
CA LEU A 59 -4.02 0.35 13.11
C LEU A 59 -2.76 0.88 13.80
N GLU A 60 -2.86 1.89 14.65
CA GLU A 60 -1.70 2.45 15.37
C GLU A 60 -0.88 1.35 16.06
N ARG A 61 -1.59 0.39 16.69
CA ARG A 61 -0.99 -0.73 17.42
C ARG A 61 -0.32 -1.77 16.51
N LEU A 62 -0.57 -1.68 15.22
CA LEU A 62 0.03 -2.56 14.22
C LEU A 62 1.20 -1.90 13.51
N VAL A 63 1.55 -0.64 13.81
CA VAL A 63 2.72 0.03 13.24
C VAL A 63 3.90 -0.15 14.18
N VAL A 64 5.08 -0.45 13.61
CA VAL A 64 6.32 -0.56 14.40
C VAL A 64 6.53 0.68 15.29
N GLU A 65 7.12 0.46 16.46
CA GLU A 65 7.41 1.54 17.42
C GLU A 65 8.78 2.17 17.17
N GLU A 66 9.74 1.35 16.76
CA GLU A 66 11.13 1.72 16.53
C GLU A 66 11.64 1.12 15.21
N VAL A 67 12.52 1.86 14.54
CA VAL A 67 13.16 1.43 13.30
C VAL A 67 14.61 0.97 13.56
N PRO A 68 15.14 0.02 12.77
CA PRO A 68 16.48 -0.55 12.96
C PRO A 68 17.61 0.50 12.96
N SER A 69 17.49 1.55 12.16
CA SER A 69 18.44 2.68 12.13
C SER A 69 18.56 3.44 13.45
N GLY A 70 17.64 3.23 14.40
CA GLY A 70 17.61 3.94 15.68
C GLY A 70 17.25 5.43 15.54
N LEU A 71 16.70 5.83 14.39
CA LEU A 71 16.20 7.19 14.19
C LEU A 71 15.09 7.49 15.21
N PRO A 72 15.06 8.70 15.79
CA PRO A 72 14.01 9.06 16.74
C PRO A 72 12.67 9.18 16.01
N ARG A 73 11.59 8.77 16.67
CA ARG A 73 10.24 8.99 16.16
C ARG A 73 9.97 10.48 16.03
N VAL A 74 9.43 10.90 14.89
CA VAL A 74 8.89 12.25 14.70
C VAL A 74 7.44 12.27 15.22
N PRO A 75 7.06 13.25 16.07
CA PRO A 75 5.67 13.42 16.48
C PRO A 75 4.75 13.63 15.28
N ASP A 76 3.59 12.96 15.29
CA ASP A 76 2.71 12.91 14.11
C ASP A 76 2.17 14.30 13.73
N ASP A 77 2.02 15.21 14.70
CA ASP A 77 1.52 16.58 14.55
C ASP A 77 2.59 17.62 14.16
N GLU A 78 3.87 17.24 14.20
CA GLU A 78 4.98 18.08 13.72
C GLU A 78 5.20 17.98 12.20
N LEU A 79 4.46 17.08 11.55
CA LEU A 79 4.52 16.83 10.11
C LEU A 79 3.48 17.69 9.39
N ASP A 80 3.81 18.14 8.18
CA ASP A 80 2.88 18.83 7.30
C ASP A 80 2.86 18.14 5.93
N PRO A 81 1.77 17.44 5.57
CA PRO A 81 0.58 17.20 6.40
C PRO A 81 0.86 16.29 7.62
N PRO A 82 0.06 16.35 8.70
CA PRO A 82 0.26 15.53 9.90
C PRO A 82 0.24 14.04 9.57
N ALA A 83 1.04 13.20 10.23
CA ALA A 83 0.94 11.73 10.09
C ALA A 83 -0.19 11.16 10.97
N GLY A 84 -0.05 9.92 11.44
CA GLY A 84 -1.05 9.25 12.26
C GLY A 84 -2.20 8.69 11.43
N GLU A 85 -3.42 8.77 11.97
CA GLU A 85 -4.64 8.31 11.31
C GLU A 85 -4.82 8.95 9.92
N LYS A 86 -5.20 8.12 8.94
CA LYS A 86 -5.56 8.55 7.59
C LYS A 86 -6.96 8.09 7.26
N ARG A 87 -7.80 9.05 6.91
CA ARG A 87 -9.05 8.80 6.23
C ARG A 87 -8.85 8.83 4.72
N LEU A 88 -9.88 8.38 4.01
CA LEU A 88 -9.92 8.39 2.56
C LEU A 88 -9.66 9.80 1.98
N GLU A 89 -10.19 10.85 2.61
CA GLU A 89 -9.99 12.23 2.16
C GLU A 89 -8.55 12.73 2.37
N ASP A 90 -7.89 12.28 3.45
CA ASP A 90 -6.51 12.65 3.75
C ASP A 90 -5.55 12.07 2.70
N VAL A 91 -5.75 10.80 2.33
CA VAL A 91 -4.94 10.13 1.29
C VAL A 91 -5.21 10.73 -0.08
N ALA A 92 -6.47 10.99 -0.40
CA ALA A 92 -6.81 11.64 -1.67
C ALA A 92 -6.22 13.05 -1.79
N GLY A 93 -6.10 13.77 -0.67
CA GLY A 93 -5.52 15.10 -0.60
C GLY A 93 -4.05 15.18 -1.05
N TYR A 94 -3.33 14.06 -1.09
CA TYR A 94 -1.96 14.03 -1.61
C TYR A 94 -1.91 14.17 -3.13
N ALA A 95 -2.98 13.82 -3.84
CA ALA A 95 -3.03 13.91 -5.30
C ALA A 95 -3.24 15.35 -5.80
N PRO A 96 -2.71 15.72 -6.99
CA PRO A 96 -2.98 16.98 -7.66
C PRO A 96 -4.45 17.15 -8.06
N ASP A 97 -5.19 16.03 -8.18
CA ASP A 97 -6.63 15.99 -8.38
C ASP A 97 -7.27 15.10 -7.30
N PRO A 98 -7.54 15.66 -6.09
CA PRO A 98 -8.11 14.89 -4.99
C PRO A 98 -9.48 14.30 -5.32
N ALA A 99 -10.31 15.01 -6.11
CA ALA A 99 -11.65 14.52 -6.45
C ALA A 99 -11.58 13.23 -7.27
N ARG A 100 -10.68 13.19 -8.25
CA ARG A 100 -10.39 11.98 -9.02
C ARG A 100 -9.80 10.87 -8.15
N GLU A 101 -8.91 11.22 -7.23
CA GLU A 101 -8.24 10.26 -6.36
C GLU A 101 -9.21 9.59 -5.37
N LEU A 102 -10.18 10.34 -4.85
CA LEU A 102 -11.28 9.76 -4.05
C LEU A 102 -11.96 8.61 -4.80
N GLU A 103 -12.34 8.83 -6.07
CA GLU A 103 -12.99 7.78 -6.88
C GLU A 103 -12.09 6.55 -7.07
N VAL A 104 -10.77 6.75 -7.22
CA VAL A 104 -9.80 5.66 -7.37
C VAL A 104 -9.69 4.86 -6.08
N LEU A 105 -9.49 5.52 -4.95
CA LEU A 105 -9.40 4.89 -3.63
C LEU A 105 -10.68 4.13 -3.27
N GLU A 106 -11.86 4.71 -3.55
CA GLU A 106 -13.15 4.04 -3.40
C GLU A 106 -13.23 2.78 -4.28
N SER A 107 -12.72 2.83 -5.52
CA SER A 107 -12.70 1.68 -6.42
C SER A 107 -11.80 0.53 -5.95
N TYR A 108 -10.74 0.83 -5.20
CA TYR A 108 -9.93 -0.18 -4.49
C TYR A 108 -10.61 -0.69 -3.22
N GLY A 109 -11.66 -0.03 -2.75
CA GLY A 109 -12.26 -0.30 -1.45
C GLY A 109 -11.38 0.15 -0.29
N TYR A 110 -10.65 1.27 -0.44
CA TYR A 110 -9.89 1.88 0.64
C TYR A 110 -10.80 2.20 1.83
N ARG A 111 -10.36 1.91 3.05
CA ARG A 111 -11.11 2.25 4.27
C ARG A 111 -10.44 3.37 5.06
N PHE A 112 -9.22 3.11 5.49
CA PHE A 112 -8.42 4.01 6.32
C PHE A 112 -6.99 3.48 6.41
N GLY A 113 -6.08 4.32 6.88
CA GLY A 113 -4.67 3.98 7.06
C GLY A 113 -4.07 4.63 8.30
N TRP A 114 -2.78 4.37 8.48
CA TRP A 114 -1.94 4.98 9.48
C TRP A 114 -0.55 5.26 8.90
N GLU A 115 0.02 6.41 9.24
CA GLU A 115 1.37 6.82 8.85
C GLU A 115 2.23 7.11 10.07
N ARG A 116 3.51 6.74 10.02
CA ARG A 116 4.49 7.07 11.07
C ARG A 116 5.87 7.28 10.47
N PHE A 117 6.62 8.21 11.06
CA PHE A 117 7.95 8.60 10.58
C PHE A 117 8.98 8.61 11.71
N TRP A 118 10.23 8.30 11.35
CA TRP A 118 11.42 8.41 12.18
C TRP A 118 12.49 9.16 11.42
N GLY A 119 13.17 10.09 12.07
CA GLY A 119 14.17 10.91 11.40
C GLY A 119 14.41 12.24 12.08
N ARG A 120 14.93 13.18 11.30
CA ARG A 120 15.15 14.57 11.69
C ARG A 120 14.54 15.48 10.62
N GLU A 121 14.42 16.77 10.92
CA GLU A 121 13.89 17.77 9.95
C GLU A 121 14.65 17.74 8.60
N THR A 122 15.93 17.41 8.63
CA THR A 122 16.78 17.21 7.44
C THR A 122 17.64 15.95 7.60
N GLY A 123 17.89 15.26 6.49
CA GLY A 123 18.72 14.06 6.42
C GLY A 123 17.92 12.76 6.45
N PRO A 124 18.49 11.67 7.01
CA PRO A 124 17.87 10.35 6.97
C PRO A 124 16.49 10.32 7.60
N MET A 125 15.60 9.59 6.94
CA MET A 125 14.21 9.46 7.37
C MET A 125 13.66 8.12 6.92
N THR A 126 12.88 7.50 7.79
CA THR A 126 12.14 6.27 7.51
C THR A 126 10.66 6.54 7.71
N GLY A 127 9.83 6.16 6.74
CA GLY A 127 8.37 6.26 6.80
C GLY A 127 7.73 4.87 6.72
N VAL A 128 6.66 4.65 7.49
CA VAL A 128 5.84 3.44 7.44
C VAL A 128 4.38 3.84 7.26
N PHE A 129 3.72 3.20 6.30
CA PHE A 129 2.33 3.41 5.96
C PHE A 129 1.61 2.06 5.99
N VAL A 130 0.50 1.97 6.70
CA VAL A 130 -0.35 0.78 6.74
C VAL A 130 -1.76 1.19 6.36
N ASP A 131 -2.25 0.67 5.25
CA ASP A 131 -3.59 0.93 4.73
C ASP A 131 -4.45 -0.33 4.76
N GLN A 132 -5.73 -0.16 5.08
CA GLN A 132 -6.69 -1.23 5.08
C GLN A 132 -7.73 -1.07 3.96
N PHE A 133 -8.01 -2.17 3.27
CA PHE A 133 -8.94 -2.25 2.14
C PHE A 133 -10.07 -3.21 2.43
N GLU A 134 -11.22 -3.07 1.79
CA GLU A 134 -12.32 -4.04 1.92
C GLU A 134 -11.89 -5.45 1.50
N GLN A 135 -11.08 -5.54 0.44
CA GLN A 135 -10.67 -6.80 -0.17
C GLN A 135 -9.16 -6.85 -0.46
N ARG A 136 -8.60 -8.06 -0.44
CA ARG A 136 -7.21 -8.34 -0.79
C ARG A 136 -6.81 -7.82 -2.17
N ALA A 137 -7.70 -7.97 -3.16
CA ALA A 137 -7.44 -7.50 -4.51
C ALA A 137 -7.25 -5.97 -4.58
N GLY A 138 -7.99 -5.23 -3.76
CA GLY A 138 -7.87 -3.78 -3.64
C GLY A 138 -6.52 -3.36 -3.05
N ALA A 139 -6.10 -4.01 -1.97
CA ALA A 139 -4.79 -3.77 -1.35
C ALA A 139 -3.63 -4.02 -2.32
N GLY A 140 -3.67 -5.13 -3.07
CA GLY A 140 -2.67 -5.42 -4.09
C GLY A 140 -2.66 -4.41 -5.24
N ALA A 141 -3.83 -4.07 -5.78
CA ALA A 141 -3.93 -3.10 -6.87
C ALA A 141 -3.42 -1.71 -6.47
N TYR A 142 -3.70 -1.29 -5.23
CA TYR A 142 -3.20 -0.04 -4.68
C TYR A 142 -1.67 -0.05 -4.53
N ALA A 143 -1.10 -1.09 -3.92
CA ALA A 143 0.34 -1.23 -3.77
C ALA A 143 1.08 -1.22 -5.12
N GLU A 144 0.58 -1.94 -6.11
CA GLU A 144 1.14 -1.95 -7.46
C GLU A 144 1.04 -0.60 -8.16
N ALA A 145 -0.04 0.15 -7.93
CA ALA A 145 -0.20 1.46 -8.52
C ALA A 145 0.77 2.47 -7.91
N LEU A 146 0.89 2.52 -6.57
CA LEU A 146 1.90 3.34 -5.89
C LEU A 146 3.30 3.04 -6.43
N ALA A 147 3.69 1.77 -6.47
CA ALA A 147 5.03 1.39 -6.95
C ALA A 147 5.34 1.93 -8.36
N ARG A 148 4.38 1.88 -9.28
CA ARG A 148 4.53 2.43 -10.64
C ARG A 148 4.61 3.96 -10.64
N ASN A 149 3.71 4.62 -9.91
CA ASN A 149 3.67 6.09 -9.88
C ASN A 149 4.95 6.67 -9.29
N ASP A 150 5.51 6.01 -8.29
CA ASP A 150 6.71 6.46 -7.58
C ASP A 150 7.95 6.25 -8.44
N ALA A 151 7.99 5.14 -9.17
CA ALA A 151 9.02 4.89 -10.16
C ALA A 151 9.04 5.97 -11.24
N GLU A 152 7.86 6.41 -11.70
CA GLU A 152 7.73 7.52 -12.65
C GLU A 152 8.10 8.86 -12.02
N LEU A 153 7.63 9.16 -10.80
CA LEU A 153 7.84 10.42 -10.10
C LEU A 153 9.33 10.65 -9.78
N TYR A 154 10.01 9.61 -9.28
CA TYR A 154 11.40 9.70 -8.84
C TYR A 154 12.40 9.24 -9.89
N ALA A 155 11.94 8.79 -11.07
CA ALA A 155 12.77 8.24 -12.13
C ALA A 155 13.75 7.13 -11.62
N GLY A 156 13.30 6.34 -10.65
CA GLY A 156 14.09 5.27 -10.03
C GLY A 156 13.99 3.92 -10.74
N VAL A 157 14.64 2.91 -10.18
CA VAL A 157 14.62 1.53 -10.69
C VAL A 157 13.61 0.70 -9.91
N LEU A 158 12.50 0.34 -10.55
CA LEU A 158 11.47 -0.51 -9.98
C LEU A 158 11.76 -1.99 -10.26
N SER A 159 11.71 -2.80 -9.20
CA SER A 159 11.70 -4.27 -9.25
C SER A 159 10.31 -4.79 -8.89
N ASP A 160 9.70 -5.52 -9.82
CA ASP A 160 8.38 -6.12 -9.63
C ASP A 160 8.40 -7.40 -8.77
N ASP A 161 9.53 -8.11 -8.73
CA ASP A 161 9.70 -9.35 -7.97
C ASP A 161 11.09 -9.36 -7.31
N PRO A 162 11.33 -8.47 -6.31
CA PRO A 162 12.61 -8.36 -5.64
C PRO A 162 12.92 -9.64 -4.85
N PRO A 163 14.03 -10.35 -5.15
CA PRO A 163 14.31 -11.68 -4.59
C PRO A 163 14.52 -11.69 -3.06
N GLU A 164 14.84 -10.54 -2.47
CA GLU A 164 15.06 -10.33 -1.05
C GLU A 164 13.78 -10.02 -0.26
N LEU A 165 12.65 -9.73 -0.93
CA LEU A 165 11.36 -9.45 -0.28
C LEU A 165 10.32 -10.54 -0.62
N PRO A 166 9.19 -10.60 0.11
CA PRO A 166 8.08 -11.47 -0.25
C PRO A 166 7.55 -11.21 -1.68
N ALA A 167 7.06 -12.26 -2.36
CA ALA A 167 6.58 -12.19 -3.75
C ALA A 167 5.39 -11.22 -3.99
N ASN A 168 4.73 -10.81 -2.91
CA ASN A 168 3.66 -9.81 -2.88
C ASN A 168 4.21 -8.40 -2.64
N CYS A 169 5.49 -8.15 -2.95
CA CYS A 169 6.14 -6.87 -2.78
C CYS A 169 6.66 -6.30 -4.09
N ARG A 170 6.82 -4.98 -4.11
CA ARG A 170 7.50 -4.19 -5.13
C ARG A 170 8.57 -3.37 -4.44
N LEU A 171 9.71 -3.16 -5.10
CA LEU A 171 10.83 -2.39 -4.54
C LEU A 171 11.29 -1.34 -5.55
N LEU A 172 11.38 -0.09 -5.13
CA LEU A 172 11.96 1.01 -5.90
C LEU A 172 13.24 1.48 -5.22
N THR A 173 14.30 1.66 -6.00
CA THR A 173 15.53 2.34 -5.57
C THR A 173 15.74 3.63 -6.34
N VAL A 174 16.22 4.65 -5.65
CA VAL A 174 16.50 5.98 -6.18
C VAL A 174 17.92 6.35 -5.78
N GLU A 175 18.86 6.31 -6.73
CA GLU A 175 20.28 6.58 -6.48
C GLU A 175 20.58 8.07 -6.44
N ALA A 176 20.04 8.83 -7.39
CA ALA A 176 20.18 10.28 -7.43
C ALA A 176 19.00 10.94 -6.71
N PRO A 177 19.24 11.83 -5.72
CA PRO A 177 18.18 12.60 -5.08
C PRO A 177 17.32 13.37 -6.10
N VAL A 178 16.04 13.55 -5.77
CA VAL A 178 15.05 14.30 -6.56
C VAL A 178 14.43 15.40 -5.69
N PRO A 179 15.15 16.51 -5.44
CA PRO A 179 14.73 17.52 -4.46
C PRO A 179 13.39 18.18 -4.78
N GLU A 180 13.06 18.33 -6.06
CA GLU A 180 11.77 18.85 -6.54
C GLU A 180 10.58 17.96 -6.14
N ALA A 181 10.84 16.68 -5.86
CA ALA A 181 9.86 15.72 -5.37
C ALA A 181 10.07 15.40 -3.87
N GLY A 182 10.91 16.17 -3.16
CA GLY A 182 11.14 16.03 -1.73
C GLY A 182 12.19 14.99 -1.32
N LEU A 183 12.87 14.33 -2.27
CA LEU A 183 13.99 13.42 -1.98
C LEU A 183 15.31 14.16 -2.02
N VAL A 184 15.87 14.44 -0.84
CA VAL A 184 17.15 15.17 -0.71
C VAL A 184 18.37 14.26 -0.61
N ASP A 185 18.15 12.97 -0.40
CA ASP A 185 19.17 11.92 -0.26
C ASP A 185 18.76 10.68 -1.09
N PRO A 186 19.70 9.75 -1.38
CA PRO A 186 19.36 8.44 -1.93
C PRO A 186 18.29 7.71 -1.11
N ALA A 187 17.44 6.95 -1.80
CA ALA A 187 16.25 6.37 -1.17
C ALA A 187 15.92 4.96 -1.67
N ALA A 188 15.18 4.23 -0.85
CA ALA A 188 14.53 2.98 -1.20
C ALA A 188 13.08 2.99 -0.69
N PHE A 189 12.21 2.29 -1.40
CA PHE A 189 10.78 2.18 -1.10
C PHE A 189 10.33 0.76 -1.37
N ALA A 190 9.50 0.20 -0.49
CA ALA A 190 8.86 -1.08 -0.73
C ALA A 190 7.35 -1.00 -0.47
N TRP A 191 6.57 -1.63 -1.34
CA TRP A 191 5.12 -1.78 -1.20
C TRP A 191 4.76 -3.26 -1.20
N CYS A 192 4.12 -3.73 -0.15
CA CYS A 192 3.67 -5.11 -0.02
C CYS A 192 2.18 -5.17 0.32
N TRP A 193 1.47 -6.17 -0.18
CA TRP A 193 0.08 -6.41 0.25
C TRP A 193 -0.07 -7.71 1.02
N HIS A 194 -0.65 -7.65 2.22
CA HIS A 194 -0.83 -8.80 3.11
C HIS A 194 -2.30 -8.90 3.53
N GLY A 195 -3.01 -9.93 3.05
CA GLY A 195 -4.45 -10.04 3.27
C GLY A 195 -5.16 -8.79 2.72
N VAL A 196 -5.84 -8.05 3.60
CA VAL A 196 -6.54 -6.80 3.26
C VAL A 196 -5.71 -5.54 3.49
N PHE A 197 -4.42 -5.67 3.80
CA PHE A 197 -3.55 -4.56 4.10
C PHE A 197 -2.60 -4.27 2.94
N SER A 198 -2.33 -2.99 2.68
CA SER A 198 -1.15 -2.54 1.94
C SER A 198 -0.18 -1.92 2.95
N VAL A 199 1.10 -2.29 2.84
CA VAL A 199 2.20 -1.76 3.66
C VAL A 199 3.17 -1.07 2.72
N SER A 200 3.47 0.20 2.98
CA SER A 200 4.58 0.91 2.35
C SER A 200 5.64 1.21 3.39
N VAL A 201 6.90 1.01 3.04
CA VAL A 201 8.06 1.43 3.83
C VAL A 201 8.96 2.26 2.92
N THR A 202 9.38 3.41 3.42
CA THR A 202 10.31 4.30 2.72
C THR A 202 11.51 4.56 3.62
N ALA A 203 12.71 4.64 3.04
CA ALA A 203 13.90 5.08 3.74
C ALA A 203 14.75 5.98 2.84
N MET A 204 15.21 7.10 3.40
CA MET A 204 16.26 7.95 2.84
C MET A 204 17.52 7.79 3.70
N ALA A 205 18.66 7.62 3.05
CA ALA A 205 19.95 7.44 3.72
C ALA A 205 21.08 8.01 2.86
N GLY A 206 22.30 8.03 3.40
CA GLY A 206 23.47 8.53 2.66
C GLY A 206 23.83 7.71 1.42
N THR A 207 23.33 6.47 1.33
CA THR A 207 23.49 5.58 0.18
C THR A 207 22.20 4.77 -0.07
N THR A 208 21.99 4.33 -1.31
CA THR A 208 20.87 3.44 -1.65
C THR A 208 20.97 2.07 -0.95
N ASP A 209 22.18 1.56 -0.71
CA ASP A 209 22.39 0.30 0.00
C ASP A 209 21.93 0.39 1.46
N ASP A 210 22.26 1.48 2.15
CA ASP A 210 21.80 1.72 3.53
C ASP A 210 20.27 1.88 3.58
N ALA A 211 19.69 2.59 2.61
CA ALA A 211 18.24 2.74 2.50
C ALA A 211 17.54 1.39 2.24
N LEU A 212 18.10 0.55 1.37
CA LEU A 212 17.57 -0.77 1.07
C LEU A 212 17.60 -1.69 2.29
N GLN A 213 18.71 -1.69 3.03
CA GLN A 213 18.83 -2.46 4.27
C GLN A 213 17.79 -2.03 5.31
N GLU A 214 17.59 -0.73 5.47
CA GLU A 214 16.59 -0.19 6.39
C GLU A 214 15.17 -0.59 5.96
N VAL A 215 14.81 -0.42 4.69
CA VAL A 215 13.50 -0.81 4.15
C VAL A 215 13.23 -2.29 4.39
N GLY A 216 14.18 -3.17 4.06
CA GLY A 216 14.03 -4.61 4.24
C GLY A 216 13.80 -5.00 5.70
N ALA A 217 14.60 -4.45 6.62
CA ALA A 217 14.51 -4.76 8.04
C ALA A 217 13.25 -4.19 8.71
N VAL A 218 12.80 -2.99 8.32
CA VAL A 218 11.54 -2.40 8.79
C VAL A 218 10.35 -3.18 8.25
N LEU A 219 10.36 -3.53 6.97
CA LEU A 219 9.27 -4.24 6.33
C LEU A 219 9.05 -5.64 6.94
N GLU A 220 10.13 -6.37 7.24
CA GLU A 220 10.05 -7.65 7.95
C GLU A 220 9.32 -7.51 9.30
N ARG A 221 9.74 -6.52 10.12
CA ARG A 221 9.11 -6.24 11.41
C ARG A 221 7.66 -5.81 11.26
N GLN A 222 7.38 -4.94 10.28
CA GLN A 222 6.06 -4.40 10.05
C GLN A 222 5.07 -5.47 9.58
N LEU A 223 5.47 -6.37 8.69
CA LEU A 223 4.63 -7.48 8.24
C LEU A 223 4.35 -8.49 9.36
N ALA A 224 5.30 -8.71 10.28
CA ALA A 224 5.12 -9.59 11.43
C ALA A 224 4.05 -9.10 12.44
N LEU A 225 3.72 -7.81 12.44
CA LEU A 225 2.67 -7.23 13.29
C LEU A 225 1.26 -7.44 12.73
N LEU A 226 1.12 -7.74 11.44
CA LEU A 226 -0.19 -7.82 10.80
C LEU A 226 -0.93 -9.13 11.12
N PRO A 227 -2.27 -9.10 11.23
CA PRO A 227 -3.08 -10.31 11.31
C PRO A 227 -2.83 -11.25 10.12
N PRO A 228 -2.99 -12.58 10.28
CA PRO A 228 -2.84 -13.54 9.17
C PRO A 228 -3.70 -13.19 7.95
N ALA A 229 -3.13 -13.43 6.76
CA ALA A 229 -3.73 -13.14 5.45
C ALA A 229 -4.72 -14.20 4.95
#